data_AF-A0A934DZ71-F1
#
_entry.id   AF-A0A934DZ71-F1
#
_cell.length_a   1.000
_cell.length_b   1.000
_cell.length_c   1.000
_cell.angle_alpha   90.00
_cell.angle_beta   90.00
_cell.angle_gamma   90.00
#
_symmetry.space_group_name_H-M   'P 1'
#
loop_
_entity.id
_entity.type
_entity.pdbx_description
1 polymer ?
#
loop_
_entity_poly.entity_id
_entity_poly.type
_entity_poly.pdbx_seq_one_letter_code
_entity_poly.pdbx_strand_id
1 'polypeptide(L)'
;MKAKDVVVIGLVGSSLDAGAGSARWERWRPTLTLFQHEELLVRRAELLYQPQLAKLVQTLEADIATVSPETQVRATEITFADPWDFEGVYEALHAFAAGYAFDTDREDYLVHITTGSHVAQICLFLLTESRYLPGRLVQTSPPKRHTDPGPGSYAIIDLDLSKYDRIASRARQEQREGLSFLKAGIDTRNAAFNGLIEQIEKVAISSRA
;
A
#
# COMPACT_ATOMS: atom_id res chain seq x y z
N MET A 1 8.29 -22.87 8.12
CA MET A 1 8.02 -22.17 6.83
C MET A 1 9.28 -21.44 6.42
N LYS A 2 9.68 -21.48 5.15
CA LYS A 2 10.73 -20.58 4.66
C LYS A 2 10.26 -19.13 4.82
N ALA A 3 11.18 -18.22 5.12
CA ALA A 3 10.89 -16.79 5.06
C ALA A 3 10.49 -16.44 3.61
N LYS A 4 9.49 -15.57 3.45
CA LYS A 4 9.06 -15.07 2.14
C LYS A 4 10.08 -14.05 1.62
N ASP A 5 10.22 -13.97 0.31
CA ASP A 5 11.04 -12.94 -0.33
C ASP A 5 10.32 -11.60 -0.25
N VAL A 6 10.97 -10.56 0.29
CA VAL A 6 10.38 -9.23 0.38
C VAL A 6 10.46 -8.53 -0.98
N VAL A 7 9.32 -8.05 -1.46
CA VAL A 7 9.22 -7.31 -2.72
C VAL A 7 8.67 -5.91 -2.44
N VAL A 8 9.40 -4.88 -2.83
CA VAL A 8 8.95 -3.49 -2.71
C VAL A 8 8.36 -3.06 -4.04
N ILE A 9 7.17 -2.46 -4.02
CA ILE A 9 6.53 -1.82 -5.17
C ILE A 9 6.36 -0.34 -4.84
N GLY A 10 6.83 0.57 -5.69
CA GLY A 10 6.73 2.00 -5.40
C GLY A 10 6.91 2.89 -6.61
N LEU A 11 6.40 4.12 -6.52
CA LEU A 11 6.60 5.14 -7.54
C LEU A 11 7.95 5.83 -7.34
N VAL A 12 8.68 6.14 -8.41
CA VAL A 12 9.91 6.93 -8.31
C VAL A 12 9.55 8.41 -8.13
N GLY A 13 10.08 9.04 -7.08
CA GLY A 13 9.82 10.44 -6.75
C GLY A 13 10.67 11.40 -7.57
N SER A 14 10.04 12.21 -8.42
CA SER A 14 10.72 13.18 -9.30
C SER A 14 11.54 14.25 -8.57
N SER A 15 11.23 14.55 -7.30
CA SER A 15 11.88 15.60 -6.51
C SER A 15 12.78 15.05 -5.40
N LEU A 16 12.27 14.11 -4.59
CA LEU A 16 12.97 13.60 -3.43
C LEU A 16 14.03 12.55 -3.79
N ASP A 17 13.81 11.73 -4.81
CA ASP A 17 14.82 10.77 -5.26
C ASP A 17 15.82 11.39 -6.23
N ALA A 18 15.59 12.63 -6.69
CA ALA A 18 16.45 13.31 -7.64
C ALA A 18 17.77 13.77 -7.04
N GLY A 19 18.81 13.75 -7.87
CA GLY A 19 20.14 14.28 -7.55
C GLY A 19 21.11 14.02 -8.70
N ALA A 20 22.17 14.81 -8.77
CA ALA A 20 23.21 14.69 -9.80
C ALA A 20 24.59 14.64 -9.16
N GLY A 21 25.51 13.91 -9.78
CA GLY A 21 26.87 13.75 -9.28
C GLY A 21 26.93 13.12 -7.89
N SER A 22 28.08 13.23 -7.22
CA SER A 22 28.30 12.66 -5.89
C SER A 22 27.41 13.29 -4.80
N ALA A 23 27.06 14.58 -4.93
CA ALA A 23 26.25 15.31 -3.95
C ALA A 23 24.84 14.69 -3.72
N ARG A 24 24.36 13.83 -4.62
CA ARG A 24 23.09 13.10 -4.41
C ARG A 24 23.10 12.22 -3.16
N TRP A 25 24.26 11.71 -2.76
CA TRP A 25 24.43 10.86 -1.58
C TRP A 25 24.30 11.64 -0.26
N GLU A 26 24.39 12.97 -0.30
CA GLU A 26 24.21 13.84 0.86
C GLU A 26 22.72 14.21 1.07
N ARG A 27 21.86 13.90 0.10
CA ARG A 27 20.42 14.16 0.18
C ARG A 27 19.69 12.90 0.65
N TRP A 28 18.68 13.10 1.49
CA TRP A 28 17.74 12.03 1.81
C TRP A 28 16.89 11.69 0.58
N ARG A 29 16.89 10.40 0.21
CA ARG A 29 16.21 9.85 -0.97
C ARG A 29 15.29 8.71 -0.53
N PRO A 30 13.97 8.94 -0.46
CA PRO A 30 13.02 8.01 0.15
C PRO A 30 13.09 6.59 -0.41
N THR A 31 13.18 6.41 -1.73
CA THR A 31 13.21 5.06 -2.30
C THR A 31 14.52 4.37 -1.98
N LEU A 32 15.66 5.07 -2.06
CA LEU A 32 16.96 4.50 -1.74
C LEU A 32 17.07 4.08 -0.26
N THR A 33 16.45 4.86 0.65
CA THR A 33 16.45 4.57 2.10
C THR A 33 16.06 3.12 2.40
N LEU A 34 15.06 2.56 1.70
CA LEU A 34 14.59 1.18 1.93
C LEU A 34 15.70 0.13 1.79
N PHE A 35 16.70 0.39 0.95
CA PHE A 35 17.77 -0.54 0.62
C PHE A 35 19.03 -0.33 1.47
N GLN A 36 19.02 0.67 2.36
CA GLN A 36 20.14 1.02 3.24
C GLN A 36 19.98 0.44 4.66
N HIS A 37 18.94 -0.38 4.90
CA HIS A 37 18.66 -1.00 6.18
C HIS A 37 18.96 -2.50 6.14
N GLU A 38 19.91 -2.96 6.98
CA GLU A 38 20.31 -4.38 7.05
C GLU A 38 19.16 -5.32 7.46
N GLU A 39 18.20 -4.82 8.25
CA GLU A 39 17.05 -5.61 8.69
C GLU A 39 15.95 -5.77 7.62
N LEU A 40 15.99 -4.96 6.56
CA LEU A 40 15.04 -5.03 5.45
C LEU A 40 15.73 -5.58 4.19
N LEU A 41 15.83 -6.90 4.11
CA LEU A 41 16.39 -7.59 2.95
C LEU A 41 15.38 -7.65 1.80
N VAL A 42 15.31 -6.57 1.01
CA VAL A 42 14.48 -6.51 -0.20
C VAL A 42 15.09 -7.41 -1.28
N ARG A 43 14.35 -8.41 -1.75
CA ARG A 43 14.80 -9.29 -2.83
C ARG A 43 14.54 -8.69 -4.20
N ARG A 44 13.44 -7.95 -4.34
CA ARG A 44 13.06 -7.29 -5.59
C ARG A 44 12.41 -5.92 -5.36
N ALA A 45 12.77 -4.97 -6.21
CA ALA A 45 12.17 -3.65 -6.27
C ALA A 45 11.45 -3.47 -7.62
N GLU A 46 10.13 -3.31 -7.60
CA GLU A 46 9.31 -2.91 -8.73
C GLU A 46 9.16 -1.38 -8.70
N LEU A 47 9.98 -0.68 -9.48
CA LEU A 47 10.01 0.77 -9.58
C LEU A 47 9.09 1.25 -10.70
N LEU A 48 7.98 1.86 -10.32
CA LEU A 48 7.04 2.47 -11.25
C LEU A 48 7.47 3.91 -11.55
N TYR A 49 7.55 4.29 -12.82
CA TYR A 49 8.04 5.63 -13.17
C TYR A 49 7.35 6.21 -14.40
N GLN A 50 7.22 7.53 -14.45
CA GLN A 50 6.79 8.22 -15.67
C GLN A 50 7.94 8.32 -16.68
N PRO A 51 7.68 8.26 -18.00
CA PRO A 51 8.72 8.18 -19.04
C PRO A 51 9.85 9.22 -18.90
N GLN A 52 9.51 10.45 -18.53
CA GLN A 52 10.45 11.56 -18.33
C GLN A 52 11.46 11.33 -17.20
N LEU A 53 11.22 10.36 -16.30
CA LEU A 53 12.10 10.00 -15.19
C LEU A 53 13.06 8.85 -15.53
N ALA A 54 13.10 8.34 -16.76
CA ALA A 54 13.94 7.19 -17.14
C ALA A 54 15.41 7.31 -16.70
N LYS A 55 16.02 8.49 -16.87
CA LYS A 55 17.42 8.74 -16.43
C LYS A 55 17.56 8.69 -14.90
N LEU A 56 16.56 9.16 -14.18
CA LEU A 56 16.53 9.12 -12.72
C LEU A 56 16.43 7.67 -12.24
N VAL A 57 15.61 6.85 -12.89
CA VAL A 57 15.49 5.42 -12.57
C VAL A 57 16.80 4.68 -12.79
N GLN A 58 17.49 4.92 -13.91
CA GLN A 58 18.82 4.33 -14.15
C GLN A 58 19.83 4.71 -13.06
N THR A 59 19.80 5.97 -12.60
CA THR A 59 20.65 6.42 -11.50
C THR A 59 20.28 5.71 -10.20
N LEU A 60 18.99 5.61 -9.90
CA LEU A 60 18.49 4.97 -8.69
C LEU A 60 18.80 3.46 -8.68
N GLU A 61 18.68 2.78 -9.82
CA GLU A 61 19.05 1.37 -9.99
C GLU A 61 20.54 1.14 -9.69
N ALA A 62 21.43 1.97 -10.24
CA ALA A 62 22.86 1.89 -9.95
C ALA A 62 23.18 2.16 -8.47
N ASP A 63 22.47 3.10 -7.85
CA ASP A 63 22.65 3.43 -6.44
C ASP A 63 22.14 2.30 -5.53
N ILE A 64 21.01 1.68 -5.85
CA ILE A 64 20.48 0.50 -5.16
C ILE A 64 21.48 -0.65 -5.26
N ALA A 65 22.04 -0.92 -6.45
CA ALA A 65 23.04 -1.97 -6.63
C ALA A 65 24.33 -1.74 -5.80
N THR A 66 24.62 -0.48 -5.44
CA THR A 66 25.79 -0.14 -4.61
C THR A 66 25.54 -0.46 -3.12
N VAL A 67 24.32 -0.25 -2.62
CA VAL A 67 23.99 -0.42 -1.20
C VAL A 67 23.30 -1.77 -0.89
N SER A 68 22.66 -2.37 -1.88
CA SER A 68 21.95 -3.65 -1.81
C SER A 68 22.15 -4.44 -3.11
N PRO A 69 23.35 -5.01 -3.32
CA PRO A 69 23.71 -5.69 -4.57
C PRO A 69 22.87 -6.94 -4.87
N GLU A 70 22.23 -7.51 -3.85
CA GLU A 70 21.37 -8.70 -3.96
C GLU A 70 19.93 -8.35 -4.42
N THR A 71 19.56 -7.07 -4.39
CA THR A 71 18.23 -6.60 -4.81
C THR A 71 18.13 -6.64 -6.34
N GLN A 72 17.15 -7.37 -6.87
CA GLN A 72 16.78 -7.24 -8.28
C GLN A 72 15.91 -6.00 -8.48
N VAL A 73 16.33 -5.06 -9.32
CA VAL A 73 15.48 -3.92 -9.71
C VAL A 73 14.74 -4.26 -11.01
N ARG A 74 13.46 -3.92 -11.06
CA ARG A 74 12.61 -3.95 -12.26
C ARG A 74 11.92 -2.61 -12.40
N ALA A 75 12.15 -1.94 -13.51
CA ALA A 75 11.57 -0.64 -13.79
C ALA A 75 10.41 -0.79 -14.76
N THR A 76 9.21 -0.36 -14.35
CA THR A 76 8.01 -0.38 -15.19
C THR A 76 7.55 1.05 -15.47
N GLU A 77 7.45 1.39 -16.74
CA GLU A 77 6.91 2.68 -17.15
C GLU A 77 5.40 2.73 -16.87
N ILE A 78 4.93 3.79 -16.24
CA ILE A 78 3.52 4.10 -16.00
C ILE A 78 3.26 5.54 -16.41
N THR A 79 2.18 5.77 -17.16
CA THR A 79 1.85 7.12 -17.65
C THR A 79 0.65 7.66 -16.91
N PHE A 80 0.79 8.89 -16.39
CA PHE A 80 -0.32 9.68 -15.87
C PHE A 80 -0.48 10.91 -16.76
N ALA A 81 -1.66 11.10 -17.37
CA ALA A 81 -1.92 12.31 -18.16
C ALA A 81 -1.88 13.56 -17.28
N ASP A 82 -2.51 13.48 -16.10
CA ASP A 82 -2.38 14.43 -15.01
C ASP A 82 -2.10 13.66 -13.71
N PRO A 83 -0.92 13.83 -13.07
CA PRO A 83 -0.58 13.14 -11.82
C PRO A 83 -1.39 13.61 -10.60
N TRP A 84 -2.26 14.63 -10.77
CA TRP A 84 -3.18 15.14 -9.76
C TRP A 84 -4.65 14.79 -10.05
N ASP A 85 -4.94 14.19 -11.20
CA ASP A 85 -6.25 13.64 -11.49
C ASP A 85 -6.42 12.28 -10.82
N PHE A 86 -7.42 12.18 -9.94
CA PHE A 86 -7.60 10.98 -9.13
C PHE A 86 -8.01 9.77 -9.97
N GLU A 87 -8.93 9.95 -10.91
CA GLU A 87 -9.46 8.87 -11.75
C GLU A 87 -8.36 8.27 -12.63
N GLY A 88 -7.63 9.11 -13.37
CA GLY A 88 -6.56 8.65 -14.25
C GLY A 88 -5.39 8.01 -13.50
N VAL A 89 -5.02 8.54 -12.32
CA VAL A 89 -3.97 7.93 -11.49
C VAL A 89 -4.43 6.59 -10.91
N TYR A 90 -5.67 6.51 -10.42
CA TYR A 90 -6.23 5.26 -9.89
C TYR A 90 -6.32 4.20 -10.99
N GLU A 91 -6.86 4.54 -12.16
CA GLU A 91 -7.00 3.62 -13.29
C GLU A 91 -5.65 3.06 -13.73
N ALA A 92 -4.63 3.92 -13.89
CA ALA A 92 -3.30 3.48 -14.29
C ALA A 92 -2.63 2.55 -13.27
N LEU A 93 -2.72 2.86 -11.98
CA LEU A 93 -2.16 2.02 -10.91
C LEU A 93 -2.95 0.72 -10.74
N HIS A 94 -4.28 0.77 -10.88
CA HIS A 94 -5.14 -0.41 -10.86
C HIS A 94 -4.84 -1.32 -12.06
N ALA A 95 -4.64 -0.76 -13.25
CA ALA A 95 -4.25 -1.52 -14.44
C ALA A 95 -2.90 -2.22 -14.26
N PHE A 96 -1.92 -1.52 -13.66
CA PHE A 96 -0.65 -2.14 -13.27
C PHE A 96 -0.89 -3.32 -12.30
N ALA A 97 -1.66 -3.11 -11.23
CA ALA A 97 -1.94 -4.15 -10.24
C ALA A 97 -2.63 -5.36 -10.88
N ALA A 98 -3.65 -5.14 -11.72
CA ALA A 98 -4.38 -6.21 -12.40
C ALA A 98 -3.51 -6.99 -13.41
N GLY A 99 -2.51 -6.34 -14.02
CA GLY A 99 -1.56 -6.98 -14.93
C GLY A 99 -0.37 -7.65 -14.25
N TYR A 100 -0.18 -7.44 -12.94
CA TYR A 100 0.96 -7.95 -12.20
C TYR A 100 0.69 -9.34 -11.61
N ALA A 101 1.59 -10.29 -11.85
CA ALA A 101 1.47 -11.66 -11.38
C ALA A 101 2.00 -11.80 -9.94
N PHE A 102 1.14 -11.54 -8.95
CA PHE A 102 1.48 -11.71 -7.53
C PHE A 102 1.64 -13.19 -7.13
N ASP A 103 2.69 -13.51 -6.38
CA ASP A 103 2.95 -14.80 -5.74
C ASP A 103 2.93 -14.62 -4.21
N THR A 104 1.74 -14.43 -3.64
CA THR A 104 1.58 -14.17 -2.21
C THR A 104 1.97 -15.36 -1.33
N ASP A 105 2.19 -16.55 -1.89
CA ASP A 105 2.65 -17.72 -1.14
C ASP A 105 4.15 -17.65 -0.86
N ARG A 106 4.92 -17.09 -1.80
CA ARG A 106 6.39 -17.01 -1.73
C ARG A 106 6.92 -15.62 -1.46
N GLU A 107 6.13 -14.58 -1.74
CA GLU A 107 6.55 -13.19 -1.66
C GLU A 107 5.72 -12.41 -0.62
N ASP A 108 6.37 -11.47 0.04
CA ASP A 108 5.76 -10.50 0.95
C ASP A 108 5.92 -9.10 0.36
N TYR A 109 4.80 -8.49 -0.04
CA TYR A 109 4.82 -7.22 -0.76
C TYR A 109 4.71 -6.02 0.20
N LEU A 110 5.60 -5.06 -0.02
CA LEU A 110 5.60 -3.76 0.63
C LEU A 110 5.35 -2.66 -0.41
N VAL A 111 4.23 -1.94 -0.28
CA VAL A 111 3.88 -0.83 -1.16
C VAL A 111 4.45 0.46 -0.59
N HIS A 112 5.44 1.04 -1.25
CA HIS A 112 6.12 2.26 -0.81
C HIS A 112 5.26 3.49 -1.11
N ILE A 113 4.85 4.18 -0.04
CA ILE A 113 3.89 5.29 -0.11
C ILE A 113 4.50 6.68 0.13
N THR A 114 5.82 6.80 0.23
CA THR A 114 6.45 8.10 0.51
C THR A 114 6.61 8.96 -0.75
N THR A 115 6.71 8.34 -1.92
CA THR A 115 7.01 8.98 -3.21
C THR A 115 5.80 8.98 -4.13
N GLY A 116 5.88 9.79 -5.20
CA GLY A 116 4.72 10.10 -6.05
C GLY A 116 3.96 11.34 -5.57
N SER A 117 2.91 11.73 -6.30
CA SER A 117 1.99 12.79 -5.87
C SER A 117 1.17 12.32 -4.67
N HIS A 118 0.63 13.25 -3.87
CA HIS A 118 -0.30 12.86 -2.80
C HIS A 118 -1.52 12.08 -3.32
N VAL A 119 -1.97 12.38 -4.55
CA VAL A 119 -3.04 11.62 -5.21
C VAL A 119 -2.62 10.16 -5.43
N ALA A 120 -1.41 9.94 -5.93
CA ALA A 120 -0.87 8.59 -6.09
C ALA A 120 -0.70 7.86 -4.76
N GLN A 121 -0.27 8.56 -3.69
CA GLN A 121 -0.17 7.97 -2.35
C GLN A 121 -1.54 7.50 -1.83
N ILE A 122 -2.59 8.30 -2.02
CA ILE A 122 -3.97 7.92 -1.67
C ILE A 122 -4.41 6.71 -2.53
N CYS A 123 -4.13 6.71 -3.83
CA CYS A 123 -4.48 5.59 -4.71
C CYS A 123 -3.77 4.29 -4.30
N LEU A 124 -2.48 4.34 -3.98
CA LEU A 124 -1.71 3.20 -3.48
C LEU A 124 -2.28 2.68 -2.15
N PHE A 125 -2.67 3.58 -1.25
CA PHE A 125 -3.37 3.22 -0.02
C PHE A 125 -4.67 2.45 -0.33
N LEU A 126 -5.54 3.01 -1.18
CA LEU A 126 -6.83 2.40 -1.53
C LEU A 126 -6.67 1.04 -2.21
N LEU A 127 -5.72 0.92 -3.14
CA LEU A 127 -5.43 -0.33 -3.84
C LEU A 127 -4.85 -1.40 -2.90
N THR A 128 -4.09 -1.00 -1.89
CA THR A 128 -3.57 -1.94 -0.88
C THR A 128 -4.67 -2.36 0.10
N GLU A 129 -5.51 -1.42 0.53
CA GLU A 129 -6.64 -1.65 1.45
C GLU A 129 -7.66 -2.62 0.83
N SER A 130 -8.03 -2.38 -0.43
CA SER A 130 -8.92 -3.24 -1.22
C SER A 130 -8.27 -4.52 -1.75
N ARG A 131 -7.00 -4.77 -1.40
CA ARG A 131 -6.21 -5.97 -1.75
C ARG A 131 -5.93 -6.18 -3.25
N TYR A 132 -6.15 -5.18 -4.11
CA TYR A 132 -5.63 -5.22 -5.49
C TYR A 132 -4.10 -5.21 -5.52
N LEU A 133 -3.47 -4.49 -4.59
CA LEU A 133 -2.06 -4.63 -4.26
C LEU A 133 -1.96 -5.45 -2.96
N PRO A 134 -1.80 -6.79 -3.04
CA PRO A 134 -1.80 -7.62 -1.85
C PRO A 134 -0.52 -7.40 -1.06
N GLY A 135 -0.58 -6.71 0.08
CA GLY A 135 0.59 -6.46 0.91
C GLY A 135 0.34 -5.54 2.09
N ARG A 136 1.42 -4.90 2.53
CA ARG A 136 1.44 -3.87 3.58
C ARG A 136 2.04 -2.59 3.00
N LEU A 137 1.77 -1.45 3.63
CA LEU A 137 2.43 -0.22 3.22
C LEU A 137 3.82 -0.14 3.86
N VAL A 138 4.76 0.50 3.18
CA VAL A 138 6.03 0.93 3.76
C VAL A 138 6.21 2.43 3.54
N GLN A 139 6.54 3.13 4.61
CA GLN A 139 6.77 4.56 4.58
C GLN A 139 8.19 4.85 5.07
N THR A 140 8.96 5.59 4.30
CA THR A 140 10.27 6.12 4.70
C THR A 140 10.15 7.54 5.22
N SER A 141 11.01 7.90 6.16
CA SER A 141 11.12 9.23 6.77
C SER A 141 12.56 9.73 6.76
N PRO A 142 12.79 11.05 6.65
CA PRO A 142 14.14 11.61 6.69
C PRO A 142 14.79 11.36 8.05
N PRO A 143 16.14 11.35 8.11
CA PRO A 143 16.86 11.31 9.38
C PRO A 143 16.46 12.51 10.26
N LYS A 144 16.40 12.28 11.58
CA LYS A 144 16.13 13.35 12.54
C LYS A 144 17.33 14.28 12.58
N ARG A 145 17.12 15.57 12.27
CA ARG A 145 18.18 16.59 12.32
C ARG A 145 18.89 16.56 13.68
N HIS A 146 20.23 16.59 13.64
CA HIS A 146 21.18 16.70 14.78
C HIS A 146 21.47 15.44 15.62
N THR A 147 20.72 14.34 15.48
CA THR A 147 20.93 13.16 16.35
C THR A 147 21.35 11.89 15.62
N ASP A 148 21.04 11.74 14.34
CA ASP A 148 21.41 10.54 13.57
C ASP A 148 21.60 10.90 12.08
N PRO A 149 22.84 10.90 11.55
CA PRO A 149 23.11 11.17 10.14
C PRO A 149 22.84 9.94 9.23
N GLY A 150 22.19 8.90 9.74
CA GLY A 150 21.86 7.69 8.97
C GLY A 150 20.91 7.90 7.78
N PRO A 151 20.58 6.83 7.05
CA PRO A 151 19.82 6.88 5.79
C PRO A 151 18.36 7.34 5.93
N GLY A 152 17.89 7.61 7.14
CA GLY A 152 16.50 7.82 7.50
C GLY A 152 15.93 6.64 8.27
N SER A 153 14.61 6.53 8.31
CA SER A 153 13.92 5.38 8.90
C SER A 153 12.81 4.90 7.99
N TYR A 154 12.32 3.68 8.23
CA TYR A 154 11.11 3.15 7.61
C TYR A 154 10.13 2.64 8.65
N ALA A 155 8.85 2.60 8.28
CA ALA A 155 7.78 2.00 9.04
C ALA A 155 6.94 1.12 8.11
N ILE A 156 6.69 -0.12 8.51
CA ILE A 156 5.76 -1.02 7.81
C ILE A 156 4.40 -0.90 8.51
N ILE A 157 3.36 -0.65 7.71
CA ILE A 157 2.00 -0.41 8.18
C ILE A 157 1.12 -1.50 7.59
N ASP A 158 0.59 -2.36 8.45
CA ASP A 158 -0.42 -3.33 8.06
C ASP A 158 -1.78 -2.65 8.04
N LEU A 159 -2.54 -2.80 6.96
CA LEU A 159 -3.89 -2.23 6.87
C LEU A 159 -4.95 -3.17 7.45
N ASP A 160 -4.56 -4.39 7.84
CA ASP A 160 -5.46 -5.31 8.53
C ASP A 160 -5.78 -4.81 9.95
N LEU A 161 -6.96 -4.20 10.09
CA LEU A 161 -7.47 -3.66 11.34
C LEU A 161 -7.58 -4.71 12.45
N SER A 162 -7.71 -6.01 12.13
CA SER A 162 -7.79 -7.06 13.14
C SER A 162 -6.52 -7.17 13.99
N LYS A 163 -5.40 -6.64 13.50
CA LYS A 163 -4.10 -6.64 14.20
C LYS A 163 -3.94 -5.47 15.17
N TYR A 164 -4.87 -4.52 15.19
CA TYR A 164 -4.82 -3.33 16.04
C TYR A 164 -5.94 -3.33 17.07
N ASP A 165 -5.66 -3.85 18.27
CA ASP A 165 -6.65 -4.06 19.34
C ASP A 165 -7.51 -2.83 19.66
N ARG A 166 -6.91 -1.64 19.71
CA ARG A 166 -7.63 -0.40 20.05
C ARG A 166 -8.56 0.05 18.93
N ILE A 167 -8.15 -0.10 17.68
CA ILE A 167 -8.95 0.30 16.52
C ILE A 167 -10.04 -0.74 16.28
N ALA A 168 -9.69 -2.03 16.31
CA ALA A 168 -10.65 -3.13 16.21
C ALA A 168 -11.71 -3.08 17.31
N SER A 169 -11.34 -2.70 18.54
CA SER A 169 -12.31 -2.54 19.64
C SER A 169 -13.32 -1.42 19.35
N ARG A 170 -12.86 -0.25 18.89
CA ARG A 170 -13.76 0.85 18.48
C ARG A 170 -14.63 0.48 17.29
N ALA A 171 -14.06 -0.12 16.25
CA ALA A 171 -14.82 -0.57 15.08
C ALA A 171 -15.88 -1.63 15.45
N ARG A 172 -15.56 -2.57 16.35
CA ARG A 172 -16.53 -3.54 16.88
C ARG A 172 -17.63 -2.86 17.69
N GLN A 173 -17.29 -1.82 18.45
CA GLN A 173 -18.26 -1.05 19.22
C GLN A 173 -19.19 -0.27 18.27
N GLU A 174 -18.65 0.45 17.29
CA GLU A 174 -19.40 1.18 16.26
C GLU A 174 -20.25 0.23 15.41
N GLN A 175 -19.75 -0.95 15.04
CA GLN A 175 -20.53 -1.96 14.31
C GLN A 175 -21.68 -2.51 15.17
N ARG A 176 -21.46 -2.73 16.47
CA ARG A 176 -22.52 -3.13 17.41
C ARG A 176 -23.57 -2.04 17.56
N GLU A 177 -23.14 -0.79 17.67
CA GLU A 177 -24.02 0.38 17.75
C GLU A 177 -24.80 0.59 16.44
N GLY A 178 -24.17 0.42 15.28
CA GLY A 178 -24.80 0.49 13.95
C GLY A 178 -25.77 -0.66 13.66
N LEU A 179 -25.44 -1.89 14.06
CA LEU A 179 -26.37 -3.02 14.03
C LEU A 179 -27.54 -2.82 15.00
N SER A 180 -27.29 -2.23 16.17
CA SER A 180 -28.34 -1.84 17.13
C SER A 180 -29.23 -0.73 16.55
N PHE A 181 -28.68 0.20 15.77
CA PHE A 181 -29.41 1.27 15.10
C PHE A 181 -30.27 0.75 13.95
N LEU A 182 -29.75 -0.17 13.12
CA LEU A 182 -30.52 -0.86 12.07
C LEU A 182 -31.65 -1.72 12.64
N LYS A 183 -31.47 -2.29 13.85
CA LYS A 183 -32.53 -2.98 14.60
C LYS A 183 -33.52 -2.03 15.27
N ALA A 184 -33.11 -0.81 15.62
CA ALA A 184 -33.98 0.20 16.24
C ALA A 184 -34.77 1.04 15.21
N GLY A 185 -34.42 0.97 13.92
CA GLY A 185 -35.04 1.74 12.84
C GLY A 185 -36.19 1.08 12.08
N ILE A 186 -36.47 -0.21 12.31
CA ILE A 186 -37.64 -0.92 11.75
C ILE A 186 -38.66 -1.15 12.86
N ASP A 187 -39.08 -0.08 13.53
CA ASP A 187 -40.33 -0.08 14.28
C ASP A 187 -41.47 0.30 13.31
N THR A 188 -41.59 -0.45 12.21
CA THR A 188 -42.79 -0.34 11.37
C THR A 188 -43.93 -0.95 12.17
N ARG A 189 -44.83 -0.08 12.66
CA ARG A 189 -46.16 -0.42 13.21
C ARG A 189 -47.07 -1.11 12.19
N ASN A 190 -46.56 -2.06 11.42
CA ASN A 190 -47.29 -2.83 10.43
C ASN A 190 -47.01 -4.32 10.62
N ALA A 191 -47.91 -5.00 11.33
CA ALA A 191 -47.82 -6.42 11.64
C ALA A 191 -47.71 -7.32 10.40
N ALA A 192 -48.19 -6.87 9.23
CA ALA A 192 -48.08 -7.62 7.99
C ALA A 192 -46.64 -7.70 7.46
N PHE A 193 -45.80 -6.69 7.72
CA PHE A 193 -44.39 -6.67 7.32
C PHE A 193 -43.53 -7.57 8.23
N ASN A 194 -43.79 -7.57 9.54
CA ASN A 194 -43.10 -8.44 10.49
C ASN A 194 -43.38 -9.93 10.23
N GLY A 195 -44.62 -10.26 9.84
CA GLY A 195 -44.97 -11.63 9.44
C GLY A 195 -44.25 -12.12 8.19
N LEU A 196 -43.95 -11.23 7.24
CA LEU A 196 -43.21 -11.56 6.02
C LEU A 196 -41.73 -11.86 6.31
N ILE A 197 -41.11 -11.12 7.25
CA ILE A 197 -39.73 -11.35 7.67
C ILE A 197 -39.58 -12.67 8.44
N GLU A 198 -40.50 -13.01 9.34
CA GLU A 198 -40.49 -14.32 10.03
C GLU A 198 -40.63 -15.51 9.07
N GLN A 199 -41.44 -15.37 8.01
CA GLN A 199 -41.56 -16.42 6.99
C GLN A 199 -40.29 -16.59 6.17
N ILE A 200 -39.58 -15.50 5.84
CA ILE A 200 -38.31 -15.56 5.11
C ILE A 200 -37.20 -16.18 5.98
N GLU A 201 -37.14 -15.86 7.27
CA GLU A 201 -36.18 -16.48 8.20
C GLU A 201 -36.42 -17.99 8.38
N LYS A 202 -37.68 -18.43 8.46
CA LYS A 202 -38.02 -19.87 8.51
C LYS A 202 -37.60 -20.62 7.25
N VAL A 203 -37.77 -20.01 6.07
CA VAL A 203 -37.39 -20.63 4.79
C VAL A 203 -35.87 -20.70 4.62
N ALA A 204 -35.14 -19.67 5.04
CA ALA A 204 -33.68 -19.61 4.96
C ALA A 204 -32.99 -20.65 5.88
N ILE A 205 -33.57 -20.96 7.04
CA ILE A 205 -33.07 -22.02 7.93
C ILE A 205 -33.39 -23.41 7.36
N SER A 206 -34.53 -23.59 6.67
CA SER A 206 -34.91 -24.87 6.07
C SER A 206 -34.22 -25.21 4.74
N SER A 207 -33.63 -24.23 4.04
CA SER A 207 -32.91 -24.45 2.76
C SER A 207 -31.42 -24.74 2.92
N ARG A 208 -30.94 -24.96 4.15
CA ARG A 208 -29.56 -25.39 4.46
C ARG A 208 -29.48 -26.82 5.03
N ALA A 209 -30.54 -27.62 4.84
CA ALA A 209 -30.55 -29.06 5.06
C ALA A 209 -30.45 -29.81 3.72
#